data_AF-A0A0F7FUP0-F1
#
_entry.id   AF-A0A0F7FUP0-F1
#
_cell.length_a   1.000
_cell.length_b   1.000
_cell.length_c   1.000
_cell.angle_alpha   90.00
_cell.angle_beta   90.00
_cell.angle_gamma   90.00
#
_symmetry.space_group_name_H-M   'P 1'
#
loop_
_entity.id
_entity.type
_entity.pdbx_description
1 polymer ?
#
loop_
_entity_poly.entity_id
_entity_poly.type
_entity_poly.pdbx_seq_one_letter_code
_entity_poly.pdbx_strand_id
1 'polypeptide(L)'
;MFGAPEQAGEVSMTLSLRFAAGSHVGMIRDHNEDSGYAGPRLLAIADGMGGQAAGEVASSEVISTLVQLDDDIPGSDILTSLDASVQGANDRLRAMVEEDSRLDGMGTTLTALLWTGQRLGVVHVGDSRAYLLRGGELTQITQDHTWVQRLVDEGRITEEEATTHPQRSLLMRALGSADHIEADLSIREVRAGDRYMVCSDGLSGVVSHDTLQDTLGTFLPPQDTVRDLIELALRGGGPDNITCIVADVLDVDTQVGDTLAQQMYDAPQIVGAVAETQAQTGGDAPATPASRAAELGRAQPGAPAGAAEGSVPPGTFGAFTDEEYVPQRPRRRPWRTITLSVLALAVAGAGLYAGYRWTQDQYYVGANGDHVALFQGVSQDLGPLSLSSVKEDHPEITLEMLPDYQRSQVEGSISVNDLAEAQTRITELGEQADACQALADQREAIEQAEQDKQDAKNDGNSPTPDAPDTPEDSEATDPPSGGDEAAAPEIPTLTERQQQLSRQCAP
;
A
#
# COMPACT_ATOMS: atom_id res chain seq x y z
N MET A 1 15.23 -73.57 -37.91
CA MET A 1 14.30 -73.07 -36.88
C MET A 1 15.02 -71.95 -36.15
N PHE A 2 15.00 -70.74 -36.72
CA PHE A 2 15.57 -69.55 -36.10
C PHE A 2 14.36 -68.72 -35.65
N GLY A 3 14.20 -68.59 -34.33
CA GLY A 3 13.12 -67.81 -33.73
C GLY A 3 13.31 -66.34 -34.07
N ALA A 4 12.23 -65.70 -34.53
CA ALA A 4 12.15 -64.26 -34.66
C ALA A 4 12.16 -63.64 -33.24
N PRO A 5 12.82 -62.48 -33.04
CA PRO A 5 12.73 -61.76 -31.79
C PRO A 5 11.31 -61.19 -31.63
N GLU A 6 10.74 -61.48 -30.47
CA GLU A 6 9.52 -60.88 -29.94
C GLU A 6 9.73 -59.36 -29.89
N GLN A 7 8.99 -58.62 -30.73
CA GLN A 7 8.99 -57.17 -30.66
C GLN A 7 8.31 -56.77 -29.35
N ALA A 8 9.10 -56.27 -28.41
CA ALA A 8 8.59 -55.54 -27.26
C ALA A 8 7.74 -54.39 -27.81
N GLY A 9 6.43 -54.46 -27.59
CA GLY A 9 5.52 -53.39 -27.93
C GLY A 9 5.95 -52.13 -27.21
N GLU A 10 6.32 -51.11 -27.97
CA GLU A 10 6.50 -49.75 -27.47
C GLU A 10 5.11 -49.27 -27.06
N VAL A 11 4.82 -49.32 -25.74
CA VAL A 11 3.58 -48.79 -25.17
C VAL A 11 3.63 -47.28 -25.39
N SER A 12 2.90 -46.82 -26.41
CA SER A 12 2.74 -45.40 -26.71
C SER A 12 1.89 -44.76 -25.62
N MET A 13 2.50 -44.38 -24.50
CA MET A 13 1.80 -43.73 -23.38
C MET A 13 1.15 -42.44 -23.87
N THR A 14 -0.18 -42.46 -23.96
CA THR A 14 -0.97 -41.27 -24.28
C THR A 14 -1.30 -40.57 -22.97
N LEU A 15 -0.69 -39.41 -22.72
CA LEU A 15 -0.93 -38.65 -21.49
C LEU A 15 -2.07 -37.64 -21.71
N SER A 16 -2.90 -37.43 -20.69
CA SER A 16 -3.92 -36.37 -20.63
C SER A 16 -3.79 -35.54 -19.37
N LEU A 17 -4.33 -34.31 -19.41
CA LEU A 17 -4.42 -33.40 -18.27
C LEU A 17 -5.83 -33.42 -17.71
N ARG A 18 -5.95 -33.64 -16.40
CA ARG A 18 -7.18 -33.37 -15.64
C ARG A 18 -6.95 -32.15 -14.78
N PHE A 19 -7.72 -31.09 -14.97
CA PHE A 19 -7.47 -29.82 -14.30
C PHE A 19 -8.72 -29.23 -13.64
N ALA A 20 -8.49 -28.28 -12.74
CA ALA A 20 -9.50 -27.39 -12.20
C ALA A 20 -8.87 -26.02 -11.92
N ALA A 21 -9.64 -24.97 -12.10
CA ALA A 21 -9.28 -23.59 -11.79
C ALA A 21 -10.26 -23.00 -10.77
N GLY A 22 -9.76 -22.11 -9.91
CA GLY A 22 -10.59 -21.37 -8.98
C GLY A 22 -9.98 -20.00 -8.69
N SER A 23 -10.85 -19.01 -8.52
CA SER A 23 -10.47 -17.64 -8.18
C SER A 23 -11.43 -17.08 -7.13
N HIS A 24 -10.91 -16.25 -6.22
CA HIS A 24 -11.68 -15.56 -5.19
C HIS A 24 -11.08 -14.17 -4.94
N VAL A 25 -11.93 -13.16 -4.72
CA VAL A 25 -11.52 -11.77 -4.46
C VAL A 25 -10.71 -11.55 -3.16
N GLY A 26 -10.55 -12.58 -2.31
CA GLY A 26 -10.08 -12.41 -0.93
C GLY A 26 -11.13 -11.80 0.01
N MET A 27 -10.66 -11.25 1.14
CA MET A 27 -11.48 -10.59 2.17
C MET A 27 -11.22 -9.09 2.31
N ILE A 28 -10.14 -8.58 1.69
CA ILE A 28 -9.70 -7.19 1.84
C ILE A 28 -9.92 -6.37 0.56
N ARG A 29 -9.68 -6.96 -0.62
CA ARG A 29 -9.84 -6.27 -1.91
C ARG A 29 -11.32 -6.10 -2.26
N ASP A 30 -11.64 -5.01 -2.96
CA ASP A 30 -13.01 -4.72 -3.42
C ASP A 30 -13.37 -5.46 -4.72
N HIS A 31 -12.36 -5.69 -5.57
CA HIS A 31 -12.48 -6.29 -6.89
C HIS A 31 -11.41 -7.35 -7.11
N ASN A 32 -11.66 -8.23 -8.07
CA ASN A 32 -10.75 -9.30 -8.44
C ASN A 32 -9.98 -8.90 -9.71
N GLU A 33 -8.69 -8.65 -9.56
CA GLU A 33 -7.78 -8.28 -10.64
C GLU A 33 -7.00 -9.48 -11.17
N ASP A 34 -7.14 -10.65 -10.56
CA ASP A 34 -6.59 -11.90 -11.09
C ASP A 34 -7.41 -12.44 -12.25
N SER A 35 -6.75 -13.07 -13.20
CA SER A 35 -7.36 -13.82 -14.29
C SER A 35 -6.70 -15.18 -14.47
N GLY A 36 -7.49 -16.21 -14.74
CA GLY A 36 -7.00 -17.57 -14.93
C GLY A 36 -7.69 -18.33 -16.05
N TYR A 37 -6.93 -19.20 -16.71
CA TYR A 37 -7.39 -20.11 -17.74
C TYR A 37 -6.80 -21.50 -17.52
N ALA A 38 -7.64 -22.54 -17.54
CA ALA A 38 -7.21 -23.91 -17.56
C ALA A 38 -7.92 -24.65 -18.70
N GLY A 39 -7.15 -25.13 -19.67
CA GLY A 39 -7.61 -25.93 -20.80
C GLY A 39 -6.83 -27.24 -20.92
N PRO A 40 -7.19 -28.09 -21.89
CA PRO A 40 -6.52 -29.38 -22.14
C PRO A 40 -5.02 -29.27 -22.42
N ARG A 41 -4.53 -28.09 -22.84
CA ARG A 41 -3.12 -27.88 -23.17
C ARG A 41 -2.51 -26.69 -22.44
N LEU A 42 -3.26 -25.64 -22.19
CA LEU A 42 -2.77 -24.41 -21.58
C LEU A 42 -3.31 -24.23 -20.16
N LEU A 43 -2.42 -23.98 -19.21
CA LEU A 43 -2.75 -23.47 -17.89
C LEU A 43 -2.10 -22.10 -17.75
N ALA A 44 -2.84 -21.06 -17.41
CA ALA A 44 -2.31 -19.70 -17.30
C ALA A 44 -2.98 -18.94 -16.17
N ILE A 45 -2.18 -18.18 -15.41
CA ILE A 45 -2.64 -17.20 -14.42
C ILE A 45 -1.93 -15.88 -14.68
N ALA A 46 -2.67 -14.79 -14.54
CA ALA A 46 -2.18 -13.43 -14.59
C ALA A 46 -2.76 -12.66 -13.40
N ASP A 47 -1.88 -12.09 -12.58
CA ASP A 47 -2.24 -11.24 -11.44
C ASP A 47 -2.16 -9.78 -11.89
N GLY A 48 -3.30 -9.11 -11.95
CA GLY A 48 -3.43 -7.76 -12.48
C GLY A 48 -3.06 -6.71 -11.44
N MET A 49 -2.23 -5.75 -11.84
CA MET A 49 -1.87 -4.62 -10.99
C MET A 49 -2.13 -3.29 -11.71
N GLY A 50 -2.58 -2.28 -10.98
CA GLY A 50 -2.81 -0.96 -11.53
C GLY A 50 -3.65 -0.07 -10.63
N GLY A 51 -3.87 1.19 -11.06
CA GLY A 51 -4.84 2.08 -10.42
C GLY A 51 -6.29 1.63 -10.65
N GLN A 52 -7.24 2.56 -10.49
CA GLN A 52 -8.69 2.31 -10.63
C GLN A 52 -9.05 1.38 -11.82
N ALA A 53 -9.36 0.11 -11.53
CA ALA A 53 -9.78 -0.93 -12.49
C ALA A 53 -8.81 -1.21 -13.66
N ALA A 54 -7.54 -0.84 -13.55
CA ALA A 54 -6.55 -1.11 -14.59
C ALA A 54 -6.03 -2.56 -14.51
N GLY A 55 -5.91 -3.13 -13.31
CA GLY A 55 -5.39 -4.49 -13.12
C GLY A 55 -6.27 -5.56 -13.77
N GLU A 56 -7.59 -5.48 -13.56
CA GLU A 56 -8.57 -6.42 -14.16
C GLU A 56 -8.51 -6.44 -15.69
N VAL A 57 -8.30 -5.28 -16.32
CA VAL A 57 -8.19 -5.15 -17.77
C VAL A 57 -6.89 -5.77 -18.26
N ALA A 58 -5.79 -5.54 -17.55
CA ALA A 58 -4.47 -6.05 -17.89
C ALA A 58 -4.44 -7.58 -17.89
N SER A 59 -4.83 -8.18 -16.76
CA SER A 59 -4.79 -9.62 -16.59
C SER A 59 -5.76 -10.30 -17.56
N SER A 60 -6.91 -9.67 -17.84
CA SER A 60 -7.88 -10.21 -18.77
C SER A 60 -7.41 -10.21 -20.22
N GLU A 61 -6.77 -9.13 -20.69
CA GLU A 61 -6.23 -9.07 -22.05
C GLU A 61 -5.09 -10.07 -22.27
N VAL A 62 -4.20 -10.21 -21.27
CA VAL A 62 -3.08 -11.17 -21.34
C VAL A 62 -3.60 -12.60 -21.44
N ILE A 63 -4.52 -13.01 -20.56
CA ILE A 63 -5.11 -14.35 -20.61
C ILE A 63 -5.82 -14.57 -21.95
N SER A 64 -6.64 -13.62 -22.39
CA SER A 64 -7.38 -13.72 -23.66
C SER A 64 -6.46 -13.89 -24.88
N THR A 65 -5.28 -13.27 -24.86
CA THR A 65 -4.25 -13.44 -25.89
C THR A 65 -3.65 -14.85 -25.85
N LEU A 66 -3.37 -15.37 -24.67
CA LEU A 66 -2.73 -16.68 -24.49
C LEU A 66 -3.66 -17.85 -24.78
N VAL A 67 -4.97 -17.72 -24.56
CA VAL A 67 -5.96 -18.79 -24.82
C VAL A 67 -5.86 -19.36 -26.24
N GLN A 68 -5.42 -18.56 -27.21
CA GLN A 68 -5.22 -18.99 -28.59
C GLN A 68 -4.20 -20.13 -28.73
N LEU A 69 -3.28 -20.28 -27.76
CA LEU A 69 -2.31 -21.38 -27.71
C LEU A 69 -2.93 -22.73 -27.32
N ASP A 70 -4.14 -22.74 -26.77
CA ASP A 70 -4.84 -23.99 -26.41
C ASP A 70 -5.45 -24.66 -27.66
N ASP A 71 -5.89 -23.87 -28.64
CA ASP A 71 -6.52 -24.37 -29.88
C ASP A 71 -5.49 -24.86 -30.92
N ASP A 72 -4.35 -24.17 -31.04
CA ASP A 72 -3.33 -24.48 -32.05
C ASP A 72 -2.26 -25.44 -31.50
N ILE A 73 -2.00 -26.54 -32.19
CA ILE A 73 -0.79 -27.35 -31.95
C ILE A 73 0.37 -26.60 -32.59
N PRO A 74 1.34 -26.06 -31.81
CA PRO A 74 2.47 -25.39 -32.43
C PRO A 74 3.25 -26.41 -33.26
N GLY A 75 3.24 -26.26 -34.59
CA GLY A 75 4.21 -26.91 -35.47
C GLY A 75 5.61 -26.29 -35.33
N SER A 76 5.70 -25.15 -34.63
CA SER A 76 6.89 -24.41 -34.24
C SER A 76 7.41 -24.84 -32.86
N ASP A 77 8.64 -24.45 -32.54
CA ASP A 77 9.23 -24.62 -31.22
C ASP A 77 8.34 -23.97 -30.13
N ILE A 78 8.00 -24.75 -29.10
CA ILE A 78 7.07 -24.38 -28.02
C ILE A 78 7.48 -23.05 -27.36
N LEU A 79 8.79 -22.89 -27.12
CA LEU A 79 9.31 -21.67 -26.49
C LEU A 79 9.16 -20.46 -27.39
N THR A 80 9.33 -20.62 -28.70
CA THR A 80 9.15 -19.53 -29.65
C THR A 80 7.69 -19.08 -29.69
N SER A 81 6.75 -20.02 -29.65
CA SER A 81 5.33 -19.70 -29.61
C SER A 81 4.93 -19.02 -28.30
N LEU A 82 5.44 -19.49 -27.15
CA LEU A 82 5.21 -18.85 -25.86
C LEU A 82 5.77 -17.42 -25.84
N ASP A 83 7.03 -17.23 -26.24
CA ASP A 83 7.65 -15.92 -26.28
C ASP A 83 6.87 -14.96 -27.19
N ALA A 84 6.53 -15.39 -28.42
CA ALA A 84 5.76 -14.57 -29.35
C ALA A 84 4.38 -14.16 -28.79
N SER A 85 3.68 -15.06 -28.11
CA SER A 85 2.41 -14.73 -27.45
C SER A 85 2.58 -13.77 -26.28
N VAL A 86 3.65 -13.90 -25.49
CA VAL A 86 3.95 -12.98 -24.38
C VAL A 86 4.32 -11.59 -24.90
N GLN A 87 5.18 -11.49 -25.92
CA GLN A 87 5.49 -10.20 -26.54
C GLN A 87 4.24 -9.57 -27.16
N GLY A 88 3.43 -10.35 -27.87
CA GLY A 88 2.18 -9.87 -28.45
C GLY A 88 1.18 -9.37 -27.39
N ALA A 89 1.08 -10.05 -26.25
CA ALA A 89 0.26 -9.61 -25.13
C ALA A 89 0.79 -8.29 -24.53
N ASN A 90 2.11 -8.16 -24.34
CA ASN A 90 2.74 -6.93 -23.88
C ASN A 90 2.48 -5.75 -24.83
N ASP A 91 2.64 -5.96 -26.14
CA ASP A 91 2.37 -4.94 -27.16
C ASP A 91 0.92 -4.46 -27.14
N ARG A 92 -0.04 -5.37 -26.91
CA ARG A 92 -1.46 -5.00 -26.78
C ARG A 92 -1.73 -4.17 -25.53
N LEU A 93 -1.20 -4.57 -24.37
CA LEU A 93 -1.35 -3.77 -23.15
C LEU A 93 -0.85 -2.35 -23.36
N ARG A 94 0.30 -2.20 -24.03
CA ARG A 94 0.87 -0.89 -24.33
C ARG A 94 0.02 -0.08 -25.30
N ALA A 95 -0.50 -0.70 -26.35
CA ALA A 95 -1.41 -0.03 -27.27
C ALA A 95 -2.66 0.48 -26.54
N MET A 96 -3.19 -0.27 -25.57
CA MET A 96 -4.33 0.17 -24.75
C MET A 96 -3.99 1.39 -23.88
N VAL A 97 -2.79 1.44 -23.28
CA VAL A 97 -2.33 2.60 -22.51
C VAL A 97 -2.12 3.84 -23.41
N GLU A 98 -1.62 3.64 -24.63
CA GLU A 98 -1.48 4.72 -25.63
C GLU A 98 -2.84 5.28 -26.06
N GLU A 99 -3.86 4.43 -26.15
CA GLU A 99 -5.24 4.84 -26.50
C GLU A 99 -5.99 5.50 -25.34
N ASP A 100 -5.77 5.05 -24.10
CA ASP A 100 -6.42 5.57 -22.90
C ASP A 100 -5.42 5.81 -21.76
N SER A 101 -5.03 7.08 -21.58
CA SER A 101 -4.14 7.52 -20.49
C SER A 101 -4.62 7.18 -19.07
N ARG A 102 -5.89 6.80 -18.88
CA ARG A 102 -6.40 6.35 -17.57
C ARG A 102 -5.88 4.96 -17.18
N LEU A 103 -5.39 4.20 -18.16
CA LEU A 103 -4.75 2.90 -17.97
C LEU A 103 -3.25 3.05 -17.71
N ASP A 104 -2.72 4.26 -17.53
CA ASP A 104 -1.31 4.46 -17.21
C ASP A 104 -0.94 3.74 -15.90
N GLY A 105 0.19 3.03 -15.93
CA GLY A 105 0.62 2.14 -14.85
C GLY A 105 -0.10 0.78 -14.79
N MET A 106 -0.96 0.46 -15.77
CA MET A 106 -1.53 -0.88 -15.94
C MET A 106 -0.42 -1.92 -16.18
N GLY A 107 -0.49 -3.04 -15.46
CA GLY A 107 0.39 -4.17 -15.71
C GLY A 107 -0.19 -5.47 -15.16
N THR A 108 0.47 -6.58 -15.46
CA THR A 108 0.08 -7.87 -14.89
C THR A 108 1.27 -8.83 -14.86
N THR A 109 1.25 -9.77 -13.92
CA THR A 109 2.13 -10.93 -13.96
C THR A 109 1.63 -11.93 -15.00
N LEU A 110 2.45 -12.92 -15.32
CA LEU A 110 2.02 -14.03 -16.13
C LEU A 110 2.81 -15.27 -15.76
N THR A 111 2.11 -16.35 -15.42
CA THR A 111 2.69 -17.69 -15.35
C THR A 111 1.84 -18.64 -16.16
N ALA A 112 2.42 -19.27 -17.18
CA ALA A 112 1.71 -20.22 -18.02
C ALA A 112 2.50 -21.48 -18.31
N LEU A 113 1.77 -22.59 -18.42
CA LEU A 113 2.24 -23.92 -18.73
C LEU A 113 1.55 -24.38 -20.01
N LEU A 114 2.32 -24.65 -21.06
CA LEU A 114 1.81 -25.14 -22.34
C LEU A 114 2.25 -26.57 -22.60
N TRP A 115 1.26 -27.45 -22.71
CA TRP A 115 1.42 -28.87 -22.91
C TRP A 115 1.38 -29.26 -24.38
N THR A 116 2.28 -30.16 -24.78
CA THR A 116 2.36 -30.68 -26.16
C THR A 116 2.25 -32.19 -26.29
N GLY A 117 1.94 -32.89 -25.20
CA GLY A 117 1.87 -34.36 -25.14
C GLY A 117 3.07 -34.95 -24.42
N GLN A 118 4.29 -34.55 -24.83
CA GLN A 118 5.54 -35.12 -24.32
C GLN A 118 6.35 -34.13 -23.47
N ARG A 119 6.09 -32.84 -23.63
CA ARG A 119 6.84 -31.75 -23.00
C ARG A 119 5.91 -30.67 -22.50
N LEU A 120 6.34 -30.00 -21.44
CA LEU A 120 5.70 -28.83 -20.88
C LEU A 120 6.61 -27.62 -21.11
N GLY A 121 6.13 -26.63 -21.83
CA GLY A 121 6.74 -25.30 -21.86
C GLY A 121 6.25 -24.49 -20.67
N VAL A 122 7.17 -23.81 -19.99
CA VAL A 122 6.87 -22.90 -18.89
C VAL A 122 7.29 -21.50 -19.32
N VAL A 123 6.39 -20.53 -19.19
CA VAL A 123 6.70 -19.10 -19.31
C VAL A 123 6.30 -18.39 -18.02
N HIS A 124 7.16 -17.49 -17.55
CA HIS A 124 6.97 -16.82 -16.28
C HIS A 124 7.51 -15.38 -16.29
N VAL A 125 6.68 -14.46 -15.78
CA VAL A 125 6.99 -13.05 -15.51
C VAL A 125 6.24 -12.63 -14.24
N GLY A 126 6.95 -12.07 -13.25
CA GLY A 126 6.35 -11.57 -12.01
C GLY A 126 6.52 -12.53 -10.84
N ASP A 127 5.56 -12.57 -9.92
CA ASP A 127 5.65 -13.34 -8.66
C ASP A 127 4.51 -14.36 -8.47
N SER A 128 3.65 -14.53 -9.47
CA SER A 128 2.83 -15.74 -9.59
C SER A 128 3.74 -16.97 -9.67
N ARG A 129 3.31 -18.10 -9.14
CA ARG A 129 4.17 -19.28 -8.99
C ARG A 129 3.60 -20.50 -9.67
N ALA A 130 4.48 -21.34 -10.20
CA ALA A 130 4.15 -22.71 -10.56
C ALA A 130 4.96 -23.70 -9.74
N TYR A 131 4.31 -24.82 -9.40
CA TYR A 131 4.84 -25.91 -8.62
C TYR A 131 4.62 -27.25 -9.32
N LEU A 132 5.54 -28.19 -9.08
CA LEU A 132 5.44 -29.59 -9.45
C LEU A 132 5.48 -30.45 -8.18
N LEU A 133 4.45 -31.24 -7.97
CA LEU A 133 4.45 -32.34 -7.00
C LEU A 133 4.80 -33.63 -7.74
N ARG A 134 5.97 -34.21 -7.40
CA ARG A 134 6.43 -35.49 -7.97
C ARG A 134 7.03 -36.35 -6.87
N GLY A 135 6.55 -37.59 -6.74
CA GLY A 135 7.07 -38.51 -5.73
C GLY A 135 6.81 -38.06 -4.28
N GLY A 136 5.82 -37.20 -4.05
CA GLY A 136 5.48 -36.64 -2.73
C GLY A 136 6.28 -35.40 -2.34
N GLU A 137 7.20 -34.92 -3.19
CA GLU A 137 7.97 -33.70 -2.98
C GLU A 137 7.40 -32.57 -3.84
N LEU A 138 7.09 -31.44 -3.22
CA LEU A 138 6.64 -30.22 -3.90
C LEU A 138 7.86 -29.36 -4.25
N THR A 139 8.04 -29.04 -5.52
CA THR A 139 9.14 -28.19 -5.98
C THR A 139 8.58 -26.98 -6.72
N GLN A 140 9.01 -25.78 -6.35
CA GLN A 140 8.72 -24.58 -7.14
C GLN A 140 9.50 -24.63 -8.46
N ILE A 141 8.82 -24.41 -9.57
CA ILE A 141 9.40 -24.51 -10.92
C ILE A 141 9.63 -23.17 -11.60
N THR A 142 9.13 -22.09 -11.01
CA THR A 142 9.35 -20.68 -11.38
C THR A 142 10.20 -19.97 -10.34
N GLN A 143 10.78 -18.83 -10.69
CA GLN A 143 11.56 -18.00 -9.76
C GLN A 143 10.97 -16.59 -9.78
N ASP A 144 10.52 -16.13 -8.61
CA ASP A 144 9.82 -14.86 -8.47
C ASP A 144 10.68 -13.68 -8.94
N HIS A 145 10.11 -12.80 -9.75
CA HIS A 145 10.74 -11.55 -10.16
C HIS A 145 10.47 -10.42 -9.16
N THR A 146 10.71 -10.68 -7.88
CA THR A 146 10.57 -9.70 -6.78
C THR A 146 11.91 -9.12 -6.35
N TRP A 147 11.88 -7.96 -5.72
CA TRP A 147 13.07 -7.34 -5.14
C TRP A 147 13.71 -8.23 -4.06
N VAL A 148 12.89 -8.87 -3.23
CA VAL A 148 13.38 -9.76 -2.16
C VAL A 148 14.03 -11.01 -2.72
N GLN A 149 13.51 -11.60 -3.81
CA GLN A 149 14.15 -12.73 -4.46
C GLN A 149 15.56 -12.36 -4.95
N ARG A 150 15.72 -11.17 -5.54
CA ARG A 150 17.05 -10.68 -5.92
C ARG A 150 18.01 -10.55 -4.74
N LEU A 151 17.52 -10.09 -3.58
CA LEU A 151 18.35 -10.00 -2.37
C LEU A 151 18.76 -11.39 -1.86
N VAL A 152 17.88 -12.39 -1.98
CA VAL A 152 18.19 -13.79 -1.66
C VAL A 152 19.25 -14.32 -2.61
N ASP A 153 19.10 -14.09 -3.92
CA ASP A 153 20.05 -14.54 -4.95
C ASP A 153 21.44 -13.91 -4.76
N GLU A 154 21.50 -12.65 -4.31
CA GLU A 154 22.73 -11.94 -3.95
C GLU A 154 23.31 -12.37 -2.58
N GLY A 155 22.62 -13.25 -1.84
CA GLY A 155 23.01 -13.73 -0.51
C GLY A 155 22.94 -12.64 0.58
N ARG A 156 22.16 -11.58 0.34
CA ARG A 156 22.02 -10.43 1.25
C ARG A 156 20.99 -10.66 2.35
N ILE A 157 19.98 -11.48 2.07
CA ILE A 157 18.98 -11.95 3.03
C ILE A 157 18.78 -13.45 2.83
N THR A 158 18.27 -14.11 3.86
CA THR A 158 17.82 -15.50 3.80
C THR A 158 16.41 -15.62 3.22
N GLU A 159 16.02 -16.81 2.78
CA GLU A 159 14.68 -17.07 2.25
C GLU A 159 13.60 -16.83 3.32
N GLU A 160 13.90 -17.18 4.59
CA GLU A 160 13.03 -16.92 5.72
C GLU A 160 12.83 -15.42 5.97
N GLU A 161 13.90 -14.62 5.89
CA GLU A 161 13.81 -13.16 6.00
C GLU A 161 13.00 -12.54 4.86
N ALA A 162 13.09 -13.11 3.65
CA ALA A 162 12.35 -12.66 2.48
C ALA A 162 10.82 -12.69 2.72
N THR A 163 10.32 -13.74 3.37
CA THR A 163 8.87 -13.92 3.64
C THR A 163 8.27 -12.84 4.54
N THR A 164 9.05 -12.24 5.43
CA THR A 164 8.59 -11.22 6.38
C THR A 164 9.01 -9.81 6.00
N HIS A 165 9.74 -9.66 4.90
CA HIS A 165 10.27 -8.38 4.46
C HIS A 165 9.14 -7.38 4.09
N PRO A 166 9.23 -6.10 4.47
CA PRO A 166 8.20 -5.10 4.16
C PRO A 166 7.94 -4.89 2.66
N GLN A 167 8.96 -5.12 1.83
CA GLN A 167 8.90 -4.97 0.37
C GLN A 167 8.86 -6.33 -0.36
N ARG A 168 8.29 -7.37 0.26
CA ARG A 168 8.24 -8.71 -0.35
C ARG A 168 7.45 -8.78 -1.66
N SER A 169 6.39 -8.00 -1.78
CA SER A 169 5.54 -7.90 -2.99
C SER A 169 6.02 -6.84 -3.98
N LEU A 170 7.24 -6.30 -3.82
CA LEU A 170 7.77 -5.32 -4.77
C LEU A 170 8.28 -6.02 -6.02
N LEU A 171 7.49 -5.96 -7.09
CA LEU A 171 7.80 -6.55 -8.39
C LEU A 171 8.91 -5.79 -9.13
N MET A 172 9.80 -6.54 -9.75
CA MET A 172 10.88 -6.05 -10.61
C MET A 172 10.57 -6.23 -12.10
N ARG A 173 9.68 -7.17 -12.44
CA ARG A 173 9.24 -7.45 -13.81
C ARG A 173 7.73 -7.72 -13.83
N ALA A 174 7.05 -7.10 -14.79
CA ALA A 174 5.63 -7.26 -15.07
C ALA A 174 5.36 -6.92 -16.54
N LEU A 175 4.32 -7.50 -17.13
CA LEU A 175 3.86 -7.13 -18.47
C LEU A 175 3.25 -5.72 -18.43
N GLY A 176 3.38 -4.98 -19.53
CA GLY A 176 2.88 -3.60 -19.67
C GLY A 176 3.88 -2.51 -19.27
N SER A 177 4.95 -2.86 -18.53
CA SER A 177 5.91 -1.87 -17.98
C SER A 177 7.07 -1.49 -18.91
N ALA A 178 7.43 -2.32 -19.88
CA ALA A 178 8.62 -2.12 -20.71
C ALA A 178 8.37 -2.40 -22.20
N ASP A 179 9.27 -1.89 -23.06
CA ASP A 179 9.16 -2.08 -24.51
C ASP A 179 9.19 -3.54 -24.93
N HIS A 180 10.05 -4.31 -24.27
CA HIS A 180 10.28 -5.71 -24.51
C HIS A 180 10.40 -6.41 -23.16
N ILE A 181 9.72 -7.54 -22.99
CA ILE A 181 9.71 -8.29 -21.75
C ILE A 181 10.67 -9.47 -21.86
N GLU A 182 11.64 -9.53 -20.96
CA GLU A 182 12.49 -10.71 -20.79
C GLU A 182 11.75 -11.74 -19.93
N ALA A 183 10.98 -12.63 -20.56
CA ALA A 183 10.27 -13.70 -19.88
C ALA A 183 11.18 -14.91 -19.62
N ASP A 184 11.00 -15.55 -18.46
CA ASP A 184 11.71 -16.78 -18.15
C ASP A 184 11.02 -17.96 -18.84
N LEU A 185 11.75 -18.59 -19.75
CA LEU A 185 11.25 -19.68 -20.60
C LEU A 185 12.02 -20.97 -20.32
N SER A 186 11.31 -22.06 -20.05
CA SER A 186 11.93 -23.37 -19.85
C SER A 186 11.09 -24.52 -20.38
N ILE A 187 11.75 -25.64 -20.70
CA ILE A 187 11.07 -26.89 -21.08
C ILE A 187 11.29 -27.90 -19.97
N ARG A 188 10.21 -28.59 -19.58
CA ARG A 188 10.24 -29.66 -18.57
C ARG A 188 9.72 -30.97 -19.15
N GLU A 189 10.31 -32.07 -18.67
CA GLU A 189 9.86 -33.43 -18.94
C GLU A 189 8.65 -33.76 -18.07
N VAL A 190 7.62 -34.33 -18.71
CA VAL A 190 6.37 -34.68 -18.04
C VAL A 190 6.23 -36.18 -17.89
N ARG A 191 5.70 -36.62 -16.75
CA ARG A 191 5.50 -38.02 -16.39
C ARG A 191 4.09 -38.24 -15.88
N ALA A 192 3.57 -39.45 -16.13
CA ALA A 192 2.32 -39.88 -15.54
C ALA A 192 2.38 -39.79 -14.01
N GLY A 193 1.32 -39.24 -13.39
CA GLY A 193 1.23 -39.02 -11.95
C GLY A 193 1.85 -37.70 -11.46
N ASP A 194 2.44 -36.88 -12.34
CA ASP A 194 2.81 -35.52 -11.99
C ASP A 194 1.55 -34.69 -11.66
N ARG A 195 1.66 -33.84 -10.64
CA ARG A 195 0.64 -32.84 -10.32
C ARG A 195 1.27 -31.46 -10.38
N TYR A 196 0.70 -30.59 -11.21
CA TYR A 196 1.09 -29.19 -11.33
C TYR A 196 0.13 -28.30 -10.57
N MET A 197 0.65 -27.24 -9.99
CA MET A 197 -0.14 -26.14 -9.44
C MET A 197 0.40 -24.83 -9.98
N VAL A 198 -0.48 -23.94 -10.43
CA VAL A 198 -0.16 -22.54 -10.74
C VAL A 198 -0.99 -21.67 -9.79
N CYS A 199 -0.42 -20.63 -9.21
CA CYS A 199 -1.17 -19.73 -8.32
C CYS A 199 -0.66 -18.28 -8.32
N SER A 200 -1.53 -17.33 -7.99
CA SER A 200 -1.16 -15.95 -7.66
C SER A 200 -0.49 -15.86 -6.27
N ASP A 201 0.08 -14.70 -5.96
CA ASP A 201 0.76 -14.46 -4.68
C ASP A 201 -0.23 -14.48 -3.50
N GLY A 202 -1.53 -14.20 -3.73
CA GLY A 202 -2.56 -14.26 -2.71
C GLY A 202 -2.78 -15.64 -2.11
N LEU A 203 -2.39 -16.72 -2.81
CA LEU A 203 -2.31 -18.06 -2.21
C LEU A 203 -0.98 -18.25 -1.48
N SER A 204 0.14 -18.12 -2.21
CA SER A 204 1.47 -18.49 -1.72
C SER A 204 2.05 -17.54 -0.67
N GLY A 205 1.50 -16.34 -0.55
CA GLY A 205 1.85 -15.33 0.44
C GLY A 205 1.26 -15.58 1.83
N VAL A 206 0.21 -16.41 1.94
CA VAL A 206 -0.43 -16.75 3.23
C VAL A 206 -0.42 -18.24 3.55
N VAL A 207 -0.35 -19.11 2.54
CA VAL A 207 -0.27 -20.56 2.74
C VAL A 207 1.19 -21.01 2.57
N SER A 208 1.75 -21.58 3.64
CA SER A 208 3.14 -22.03 3.66
C SER A 208 3.40 -23.19 2.69
N HIS A 209 4.65 -23.33 2.25
CA HIS A 209 5.09 -24.42 1.37
C HIS A 209 4.71 -25.82 1.90
N ASP A 210 4.91 -26.07 3.19
CA ASP A 210 4.56 -27.35 3.82
C ASP A 210 3.07 -27.64 3.74
N THR A 211 2.23 -26.61 3.99
CA THR A 211 0.78 -26.74 3.88
C THR A 211 0.32 -26.98 2.44
N LEU A 212 0.97 -26.33 1.47
CA LEU A 212 0.72 -26.58 0.04
C LEU A 212 1.07 -28.02 -0.32
N GLN A 213 2.23 -28.52 0.13
CA GLN A 213 2.68 -29.89 -0.12
C GLN A 213 1.71 -30.91 0.48
N ASP A 214 1.31 -30.74 1.74
CA ASP A 214 0.37 -31.64 2.42
C ASP A 214 -0.99 -31.68 1.72
N THR A 215 -1.50 -30.51 1.32
CA THR A 215 -2.80 -30.39 0.64
C THR A 215 -2.76 -31.05 -0.74
N LEU A 216 -1.75 -30.74 -1.55
CA LEU A 216 -1.57 -31.33 -2.88
C LEU A 216 -1.31 -32.85 -2.78
N GLY A 217 -0.56 -33.28 -1.76
CA GLY A 217 -0.19 -34.67 -1.48
C GLY A 217 -1.33 -35.54 -0.94
N THR A 218 -2.50 -34.97 -0.62
CA THR A 218 -3.71 -35.74 -0.29
C THR A 218 -4.31 -36.41 -1.54
N PHE A 219 -3.92 -35.96 -2.75
CA PHE A 219 -4.39 -36.50 -4.04
C PHE A 219 -5.93 -36.52 -4.18
N LEU A 220 -6.61 -35.54 -3.57
CA LEU A 220 -8.02 -35.26 -3.88
C LEU A 220 -8.16 -34.86 -5.36
N PRO A 221 -9.36 -34.99 -5.97
CA PRO A 221 -9.62 -34.45 -7.30
C PRO A 221 -9.20 -32.98 -7.41
N PRO A 222 -8.72 -32.49 -8.57
CA PRO A 222 -8.27 -31.12 -8.73
C PRO A 222 -9.27 -30.07 -8.23
N GLN A 223 -10.57 -30.28 -8.51
CA GLN A 223 -11.63 -29.37 -8.07
C GLN A 223 -11.72 -29.23 -6.55
N ASP A 224 -11.66 -30.35 -5.83
CA ASP A 224 -11.69 -30.35 -4.36
C ASP A 224 -10.41 -29.76 -3.79
N THR A 225 -9.26 -30.06 -4.41
CA THR A 225 -7.96 -29.51 -4.02
C THR A 225 -7.93 -27.98 -4.15
N VAL A 226 -8.40 -27.44 -5.28
CA VAL A 226 -8.52 -25.99 -5.51
C VAL A 226 -9.41 -25.33 -4.46
N ARG A 227 -10.57 -25.93 -4.16
CA ARG A 227 -11.48 -25.43 -3.11
C ARG A 227 -10.77 -25.37 -1.75
N ASP A 228 -10.08 -26.43 -1.37
CA ASP A 228 -9.41 -26.52 -0.08
C ASP A 228 -8.24 -25.52 0.01
N LEU A 229 -7.48 -25.31 -1.07
CA LEU A 229 -6.42 -24.30 -1.16
C LEU A 229 -6.96 -22.87 -0.99
N ILE A 230 -8.06 -22.53 -1.68
CA ILE A 230 -8.71 -21.22 -1.53
C ILE A 230 -9.22 -21.05 -0.09
N GLU A 231 -9.82 -22.08 0.51
CA GLU A 231 -10.28 -22.00 1.89
C GLU A 231 -9.13 -21.79 2.87
N LEU A 232 -7.99 -22.44 2.66
CA LEU A 232 -6.78 -22.23 3.46
C LEU A 232 -6.27 -20.78 3.37
N ALA A 233 -6.23 -20.20 2.16
CA ALA A 233 -5.83 -18.80 1.98
C ALA A 233 -6.79 -17.83 2.67
N LEU A 234 -8.10 -18.08 2.57
CA LEU A 234 -9.12 -17.30 3.26
C LEU A 234 -9.00 -17.42 4.78
N ARG A 235 -8.71 -18.61 5.32
CA ARG A 235 -8.44 -18.82 6.75
C ARG A 235 -7.16 -18.11 7.20
N GLY A 236 -6.18 -17.94 6.31
CA GLY A 236 -4.98 -17.12 6.49
C GLY A 236 -5.25 -15.61 6.50
N GLY A 237 -6.51 -15.18 6.31
CA GLY A 237 -6.94 -13.78 6.32
C GLY A 237 -7.35 -13.24 4.96
N GLY A 238 -7.03 -13.94 3.86
CA GLY A 238 -7.36 -13.55 2.49
C GLY A 238 -7.01 -12.09 2.16
N PRO A 239 -5.75 -11.67 2.32
CA PRO A 239 -5.36 -10.27 2.14
C PRO A 239 -5.41 -9.79 0.69
N ASP A 240 -5.40 -10.72 -0.26
CA ASP A 240 -5.37 -10.44 -1.69
C ASP A 240 -6.36 -11.29 -2.49
N ASN A 241 -6.45 -11.03 -3.79
CA ASN A 241 -7.07 -11.92 -4.76
C ASN A 241 -6.33 -13.26 -4.77
N ILE A 242 -7.09 -14.36 -4.82
CA ILE A 242 -6.56 -15.72 -4.69
C ILE A 242 -6.99 -16.48 -5.92
N THR A 243 -6.05 -16.83 -6.78
CA THR A 243 -6.30 -17.64 -7.96
C THR A 243 -5.34 -18.82 -7.99
N CYS A 244 -5.86 -20.02 -8.25
CA CYS A 244 -5.04 -21.20 -8.42
C CYS A 244 -5.64 -22.19 -9.41
N ILE A 245 -4.76 -22.95 -10.05
CA ILE A 245 -5.06 -24.02 -10.99
C ILE A 245 -4.30 -25.25 -10.51
N VAL A 246 -4.98 -26.39 -10.44
CA VAL A 246 -4.37 -27.70 -10.17
C VAL A 246 -4.60 -28.60 -11.37
N ALA A 247 -3.55 -29.28 -11.83
CA ALA A 247 -3.62 -30.19 -12.98
C ALA A 247 -2.86 -31.48 -12.73
N ASP A 248 -3.54 -32.62 -12.93
CA ASP A 248 -3.01 -33.96 -12.82
C ASP A 248 -2.68 -34.52 -14.19
N VAL A 249 -1.50 -35.12 -14.30
CA VAL A 249 -1.10 -35.87 -15.49
C VAL A 249 -1.54 -37.32 -15.36
N LEU A 250 -2.42 -37.73 -16.26
CA LEU A 250 -2.98 -39.08 -16.29
C LEU A 250 -2.45 -39.85 -17.50
N ASP A 251 -2.27 -41.16 -17.33
CA ASP A 251 -2.01 -42.09 -18.42
C ASP A 251 -3.34 -42.65 -18.95
N VAL A 252 -3.69 -42.31 -20.18
CA VAL A 252 -4.97 -42.64 -20.82
C VAL A 252 -5.12 -44.15 -21.02
N ASP A 253 -4.01 -44.90 -21.18
CA ASP A 253 -4.05 -46.35 -21.38
C ASP A 253 -4.45 -47.12 -20.11
N THR A 254 -4.33 -46.50 -18.93
CA THR A 254 -4.66 -47.13 -17.65
C THR A 254 -6.12 -46.91 -17.20
N GLN A 255 -6.88 -46.01 -17.84
CA GLN A 255 -8.23 -45.61 -17.40
C GLN A 255 -9.37 -46.00 -18.36
N VAL A 256 -9.37 -47.24 -18.86
CA VAL A 256 -10.42 -47.82 -19.75
C VAL A 256 -11.82 -47.94 -19.08
N GLY A 257 -12.05 -47.32 -17.92
CA GLY A 257 -13.27 -47.50 -17.11
C GLY A 257 -14.22 -46.31 -16.97
N ASP A 258 -13.80 -45.07 -17.28
CA ASP A 258 -14.57 -43.88 -16.88
C ASP A 258 -14.66 -42.80 -17.97
N THR A 259 -15.30 -43.14 -19.08
CA THR A 259 -15.46 -42.27 -20.26
C THR A 259 -16.30 -41.02 -19.98
N LEU A 260 -17.16 -41.03 -18.96
CA LEU A 260 -18.00 -39.89 -18.57
C LEU A 260 -17.24 -38.88 -17.71
N ALA A 261 -16.39 -39.35 -16.79
CA ALA A 261 -15.50 -38.47 -16.04
C ALA A 261 -14.51 -37.77 -16.99
N GLN A 262 -13.98 -38.48 -17.98
CA GLN A 262 -13.05 -37.92 -18.96
C GLN A 262 -13.66 -36.74 -19.74
N GLN A 263 -14.92 -36.85 -20.17
CA GLN A 263 -15.62 -35.77 -20.90
C GLN A 263 -15.95 -34.54 -20.05
N MET A 264 -16.02 -34.64 -18.72
CA MET A 264 -16.32 -33.50 -17.84
C MET A 264 -15.08 -32.65 -17.50
N TYR A 265 -13.87 -33.19 -17.67
CA TYR A 265 -12.62 -32.52 -17.33
C TYR A 265 -11.84 -31.97 -18.54
N ASP A 266 -12.39 -32.12 -19.76
CA ASP A 266 -11.81 -31.59 -21.00
C ASP A 266 -12.32 -30.18 -21.36
N ALA A 267 -13.33 -29.67 -20.65
CA ALA A 267 -13.88 -28.33 -20.93
C ALA A 267 -12.97 -27.24 -20.34
N PRO A 268 -12.52 -26.26 -21.14
CA PRO A 268 -11.76 -25.14 -20.61
C PRO A 268 -12.51 -24.39 -19.51
N GLN A 269 -11.79 -24.02 -18.45
CA GLN A 269 -12.27 -23.25 -17.31
C GLN A 269 -11.61 -21.87 -17.32
N ILE A 270 -12.44 -20.84 -17.25
CA ILE A 270 -12.02 -19.44 -17.16
C ILE A 270 -12.46 -18.92 -15.79
N VAL A 271 -11.56 -18.27 -15.06
CA VAL A 271 -11.81 -17.75 -13.71
C VAL A 271 -11.24 -16.34 -13.54
N GLY A 272 -11.72 -15.62 -12.52
CA GLY A 272 -11.26 -14.27 -12.22
C GLY A 272 -11.88 -13.20 -13.12
N ALA A 273 -11.17 -12.09 -13.33
CA ALA A 273 -11.65 -10.91 -14.06
C ALA A 273 -12.10 -11.22 -15.50
N VAL A 274 -11.42 -12.13 -16.21
CA VAL A 274 -11.85 -12.57 -17.57
C VAL A 274 -13.26 -13.15 -17.54
N ALA A 275 -13.56 -13.99 -16.54
CA ALA A 275 -14.85 -14.66 -16.44
C ALA A 275 -15.98 -13.65 -16.12
N GLU A 276 -15.69 -12.67 -15.26
CA GLU A 276 -16.63 -11.60 -14.94
C GLU A 276 -16.88 -10.67 -16.12
N THR A 277 -15.82 -10.33 -16.87
CA THR A 277 -15.92 -9.52 -18.08
C THR A 277 -16.79 -10.22 -19.12
N GLN A 278 -16.53 -11.49 -19.45
CA GLN A 278 -17.34 -12.24 -20.41
C GLN A 278 -18.82 -12.38 -19.99
N ALA A 279 -19.10 -12.49 -18.69
CA ALA A 279 -20.46 -12.52 -18.17
C ALA A 279 -21.19 -11.17 -18.34
N GLN A 280 -20.45 -10.06 -18.33
CA GLN A 280 -20.97 -8.70 -18.53
C GLN A 280 -21.13 -8.33 -20.01
N THR A 281 -20.25 -8.80 -20.92
CA THR A 281 -20.27 -8.42 -22.34
C THR A 281 -21.30 -9.16 -23.20
N GLY A 282 -22.03 -10.14 -22.65
CA GLY A 282 -23.21 -10.80 -23.25
C GLY A 282 -23.37 -10.68 -24.77
N GLY A 283 -22.54 -11.38 -25.54
CA GLY A 283 -22.65 -11.44 -27.00
C GLY A 283 -21.63 -12.39 -27.63
N ASP A 284 -22.13 -13.38 -28.38
CA ASP A 284 -21.41 -14.25 -29.34
C ASP A 284 -20.42 -15.31 -28.83
N ALA A 285 -20.84 -16.16 -27.89
CA ALA A 285 -20.28 -17.52 -27.74
C ALA A 285 -21.32 -18.59 -28.12
N PRO A 286 -20.95 -19.72 -28.74
CA PRO A 286 -21.90 -20.71 -29.22
C PRO A 286 -22.74 -21.25 -28.07
N ALA A 287 -24.06 -21.04 -28.17
CA ALA A 287 -25.03 -21.36 -27.14
C ALA A 287 -24.98 -22.84 -26.78
N THR A 288 -24.42 -23.17 -25.61
CA THR A 288 -24.57 -24.49 -25.01
C THR A 288 -26.04 -24.68 -24.59
N PRO A 289 -26.57 -25.91 -24.57
CA PRO A 289 -27.93 -26.18 -24.11
C PRO A 289 -28.21 -25.65 -22.69
N ALA A 290 -27.16 -25.52 -21.86
CA ALA A 290 -27.23 -24.96 -20.52
C ALA A 290 -27.42 -23.43 -20.51
N SER A 291 -26.80 -22.67 -21.44
CA SER A 291 -26.98 -21.21 -21.49
C SER A 291 -28.40 -20.83 -21.91
N ARG A 292 -28.98 -21.58 -22.85
CA ARG A 292 -30.35 -21.37 -23.33
C ARG A 292 -31.40 -21.69 -22.26
N ALA A 293 -31.11 -22.64 -21.37
CA ALA A 293 -31.98 -22.97 -20.24
C ALA A 293 -31.97 -21.88 -19.15
N ALA A 294 -30.83 -21.20 -18.95
CA ALA A 294 -30.71 -20.08 -18.02
C ALA A 294 -31.43 -18.81 -18.52
N GLU A 295 -31.50 -18.58 -19.83
CA GLU A 295 -32.25 -17.45 -20.40
C GLU A 295 -33.77 -17.62 -20.30
N LEU A 296 -34.28 -18.84 -20.42
CA LEU A 296 -35.72 -19.13 -20.31
C LEU A 296 -36.29 -18.95 -18.88
N GLY A 297 -35.41 -18.83 -17.87
CA GLY A 297 -35.80 -18.60 -16.47
C GLY A 297 -35.91 -17.12 -16.07
N ARG A 298 -35.49 -16.17 -16.92
CA ARG A 298 -35.60 -14.74 -16.61
C ARG A 298 -36.97 -14.20 -17.00
N ALA A 299 -37.85 -14.07 -16.00
CA ALA A 299 -39.09 -13.32 -16.13
C ALA A 299 -38.78 -11.83 -16.44
N GLN A 300 -39.13 -11.38 -17.64
CA GLN A 300 -39.15 -9.97 -18.03
C GLN A 300 -40.37 -9.28 -17.40
N PRO A 301 -40.23 -8.13 -16.70
CA PRO A 301 -41.39 -7.37 -16.25
C PRO A 301 -41.89 -6.47 -17.39
N GLY A 302 -42.99 -6.86 -18.06
CA GLY A 302 -43.76 -5.94 -18.89
C GLY A 302 -44.62 -6.56 -19.99
N ALA A 303 -45.95 -6.45 -19.80
CA ALA A 303 -47.04 -6.53 -20.80
C ALA A 303 -47.73 -7.91 -21.06
N PRO A 304 -49.05 -7.91 -21.40
CA PRO A 304 -50.01 -8.84 -20.81
C PRO A 304 -50.50 -10.02 -21.68
N ALA A 305 -50.90 -11.07 -20.94
CA ALA A 305 -51.84 -12.18 -21.21
C ALA A 305 -52.29 -12.49 -22.66
N GLY A 306 -51.94 -13.69 -23.10
CA GLY A 306 -52.64 -14.46 -24.15
C GLY A 306 -52.33 -15.94 -24.00
N ALA A 307 -53.37 -16.75 -23.79
CA ALA A 307 -53.33 -18.17 -23.45
C ALA A 307 -52.87 -19.08 -24.62
N ALA A 308 -52.18 -20.18 -24.29
CA ALA A 308 -52.29 -21.46 -25.01
C ALA A 308 -51.71 -22.61 -24.17
N GLU A 309 -52.56 -23.62 -23.95
CA GLU A 309 -52.25 -24.92 -23.34
C GLU A 309 -51.34 -25.79 -24.24
N GLY A 310 -50.50 -26.62 -23.62
CA GLY A 310 -49.72 -27.64 -24.33
C GLY A 310 -49.00 -28.60 -23.36
N SER A 311 -49.61 -29.76 -23.15
CA SER A 311 -49.18 -30.87 -22.29
C SER A 311 -47.94 -31.64 -22.80
N VAL A 312 -47.03 -32.04 -21.90
CA VAL A 312 -45.96 -33.04 -22.13
C VAL A 312 -45.92 -34.05 -20.95
N PRO A 313 -45.63 -35.36 -21.18
CA PRO A 313 -45.86 -36.48 -20.23
C PRO A 313 -44.71 -36.69 -19.20
N PRO A 314 -44.91 -37.57 -18.20
CA PRO A 314 -44.12 -37.60 -16.97
C PRO A 314 -42.88 -38.49 -17.08
N GLY A 315 -41.76 -38.00 -16.55
CA GLY A 315 -40.57 -38.84 -16.34
C GLY A 315 -39.27 -38.06 -16.24
N THR A 316 -39.13 -37.23 -15.21
CA THR A 316 -37.84 -36.82 -14.60
C THR A 316 -38.15 -35.96 -13.36
N PHE A 317 -37.33 -36.13 -12.32
CA PHE A 317 -37.54 -35.58 -10.98
C PHE A 317 -37.83 -34.08 -10.99
N GLY A 318 -38.93 -33.68 -10.32
CA GLY A 318 -39.40 -32.30 -10.27
C GLY A 318 -38.51 -31.40 -9.42
N ALA A 319 -38.40 -30.14 -9.87
CA ALA A 319 -37.88 -29.03 -9.09
C ALA A 319 -38.66 -28.91 -7.77
N PHE A 320 -37.94 -28.72 -6.66
CA PHE A 320 -38.54 -28.35 -5.39
C PHE A 320 -39.29 -27.02 -5.56
N THR A 321 -40.60 -27.04 -5.34
CA THR A 321 -41.44 -25.84 -5.28
C THR A 321 -41.30 -25.18 -3.90
N ASP A 322 -40.96 -23.89 -3.90
CA ASP A 322 -40.76 -23.02 -2.72
C ASP A 322 -42.07 -22.65 -1.97
N GLU A 323 -43.00 -23.59 -1.79
CA GLU A 323 -44.23 -23.33 -1.02
C GLU A 323 -44.54 -24.41 0.03
N GLU A 324 -43.53 -24.89 0.76
CA GLU A 324 -43.76 -25.46 2.10
C GLU A 324 -42.53 -25.38 3.03
N TYR A 325 -41.81 -24.25 3.00
CA TYR A 325 -40.80 -23.95 4.03
C TYR A 325 -41.25 -22.77 4.89
N VAL A 326 -41.86 -23.08 6.04
CA VAL A 326 -41.92 -22.12 7.15
C VAL A 326 -40.51 -22.06 7.73
N PRO A 327 -39.74 -20.96 7.59
CA PRO A 327 -38.41 -20.90 8.15
C PRO A 327 -38.54 -20.92 9.67
N GLN A 328 -38.19 -22.06 10.29
CA GLN A 328 -37.84 -22.06 11.70
C GLN A 328 -36.56 -21.25 11.84
N ARG A 329 -36.71 -19.95 12.11
CA ARG A 329 -35.61 -19.08 12.51
C ARG A 329 -34.80 -19.80 13.58
N PRO A 330 -33.52 -20.16 13.36
CA PRO A 330 -32.66 -20.50 14.48
C PRO A 330 -32.54 -19.21 15.28
N ARG A 331 -33.03 -19.24 16.51
CA ARG A 331 -32.95 -18.16 17.49
C ARG A 331 -31.47 -17.91 17.78
N ARG A 332 -30.79 -17.14 16.91
CA ARG A 332 -29.43 -16.66 17.13
C ARG A 332 -29.47 -15.82 18.40
N ARG A 333 -28.81 -16.33 19.45
CA ARG A 333 -28.65 -15.64 20.72
C ARG A 333 -28.08 -14.23 20.44
N PRO A 334 -28.74 -13.15 20.87
CA PRO A 334 -28.32 -11.78 20.57
C PRO A 334 -26.98 -11.40 21.23
N TRP A 335 -26.45 -12.24 22.12
CA TRP A 335 -25.19 -11.97 22.80
C TRP A 335 -23.96 -11.99 21.88
N ARG A 336 -23.92 -12.78 20.80
CA ARG A 336 -22.71 -12.85 19.94
C ARG A 336 -22.49 -11.58 19.11
N THR A 337 -23.56 -10.99 18.61
CA THR A 337 -23.50 -9.71 17.89
C THR A 337 -23.21 -8.57 18.87
N ILE A 338 -23.83 -8.59 20.06
CA ILE A 338 -23.54 -7.60 21.12
C ILE A 338 -22.07 -7.69 21.57
N THR A 339 -21.50 -8.89 21.77
CA THR A 339 -20.09 -9.02 22.18
C THR A 339 -19.11 -8.52 21.13
N LEU A 340 -19.38 -8.77 19.84
CA LEU A 340 -18.51 -8.28 18.77
C LEU A 340 -18.61 -6.76 18.60
N SER A 341 -19.81 -6.19 18.70
CA SER A 341 -20.00 -4.74 18.67
C SER A 341 -19.36 -4.05 19.88
N VAL A 342 -19.47 -4.64 21.08
CA VAL A 342 -18.82 -4.11 22.30
C VAL A 342 -17.31 -4.19 22.18
N LEU A 343 -16.76 -5.28 21.62
CA LEU A 343 -15.32 -5.41 21.39
C LEU A 343 -14.81 -4.38 20.39
N ALA A 344 -15.52 -4.18 19.27
CA ALA A 344 -15.16 -3.16 18.28
C ALA A 344 -15.18 -1.74 18.87
N LEU A 345 -16.21 -1.41 19.67
CA LEU A 345 -16.29 -0.14 20.38
C LEU A 345 -15.18 0.01 21.43
N ALA A 346 -14.80 -1.07 22.12
CA ALA A 346 -13.71 -1.04 23.08
C ALA A 346 -12.35 -0.80 22.39
N VAL A 347 -12.10 -1.42 21.23
CA VAL A 347 -10.87 -1.18 20.45
C VAL A 347 -10.83 0.24 19.91
N ALA A 348 -11.94 0.73 19.34
CA ALA A 348 -12.02 2.12 18.89
C ALA A 348 -11.83 3.12 20.04
N GLY A 349 -12.45 2.87 21.19
CA GLY A 349 -12.27 3.66 22.41
C GLY A 349 -10.83 3.61 22.93
N ALA A 350 -10.17 2.45 22.89
CA ALA A 350 -8.77 2.31 23.27
C ALA A 350 -7.83 3.06 22.32
N GLY A 351 -8.08 3.02 21.01
CA GLY A 351 -7.33 3.79 20.02
C GLY A 351 -7.49 5.30 20.22
N LEU A 352 -8.73 5.78 20.40
CA LEU A 352 -9.02 7.19 20.70
C LEU A 352 -8.38 7.63 22.03
N TYR A 353 -8.42 6.79 23.06
CA TYR A 353 -7.79 7.08 24.35
C TYR A 353 -6.26 7.11 24.25
N ALA A 354 -5.66 6.19 23.50
CA ALA A 354 -4.21 6.17 23.28
C ALA A 354 -3.75 7.42 22.51
N GLY A 355 -4.49 7.81 21.46
CA GLY A 355 -4.23 9.05 20.73
C GLY A 355 -4.39 10.30 21.60
N TYR A 356 -5.48 10.39 22.37
CA TYR A 356 -5.70 11.50 23.31
C TYR A 356 -4.62 11.55 24.39
N ARG A 357 -4.21 10.40 24.93
CA ARG A 357 -3.15 10.36 25.94
C ARG A 357 -1.82 10.81 25.36
N TRP A 358 -1.48 10.38 24.14
CA TRP A 358 -0.25 10.78 23.47
C TRP A 358 -0.20 12.31 23.27
N THR A 359 -1.31 12.95 22.86
CA THR A 359 -1.33 14.42 22.71
C THR A 359 -1.16 15.15 24.05
N GLN A 360 -1.68 14.60 25.15
CA GLN A 360 -1.53 15.19 26.49
C GLN A 360 -0.11 15.08 27.08
N ASP A 361 0.71 14.17 26.56
CA ASP A 361 2.10 13.96 26.99
C ASP A 361 3.09 14.84 26.20
N GLN A 362 2.63 15.66 25.25
CA GLN A 362 3.48 16.57 24.46
C GLN A 362 3.51 17.99 25.06
N TYR A 363 4.64 18.67 24.88
CA TYR A 363 4.85 20.06 25.32
C TYR A 363 5.49 20.87 24.19
N TYR A 364 5.15 22.16 24.12
CA TYR A 364 5.86 23.08 23.24
C TYR A 364 5.89 24.49 23.83
N VAL A 365 6.92 25.24 23.48
CA VAL A 365 7.07 26.66 23.84
C VAL A 365 6.64 27.48 22.63
N GLY A 366 5.70 28.40 22.81
CA GLY A 366 5.12 29.16 21.70
C GLY A 366 4.78 30.60 22.09
N ALA A 367 4.44 31.41 21.09
CA ALA A 367 3.96 32.77 21.29
C ALA A 367 2.50 32.76 21.79
N ASN A 368 2.23 33.49 22.87
CA ASN A 368 0.89 33.78 23.37
C ASN A 368 0.68 35.30 23.33
N GLY A 369 0.19 35.81 22.19
CA GLY A 369 0.14 37.26 21.97
C GLY A 369 1.53 37.85 21.75
N ASP A 370 2.02 38.64 22.71
CA ASP A 370 3.29 39.38 22.66
C ASP A 370 4.39 38.78 23.56
N HIS A 371 4.12 37.67 24.26
CA HIS A 371 5.04 37.02 25.19
C HIS A 371 5.11 35.50 24.98
N VAL A 372 6.09 34.88 25.63
CA VAL A 372 6.34 33.44 25.55
C VAL A 372 5.42 32.67 26.51
N ALA A 373 4.88 31.54 26.09
CA ALA A 373 4.12 30.64 26.94
C ALA A 373 4.48 29.16 26.71
N LEU A 374 4.31 28.37 27.76
CA LEU A 374 4.38 26.91 27.73
C LEU A 374 3.01 26.32 27.45
N PHE A 375 2.90 25.55 26.38
CA PHE A 375 1.69 24.83 26.03
C PHE A 375 1.84 23.34 26.30
N GLN A 376 0.76 22.72 26.78
CA GLN A 376 0.61 21.27 26.86
C GLN A 376 -0.33 20.81 25.76
N GLY A 377 0.16 19.95 24.86
CA GLY A 377 -0.56 19.51 23.67
C GLY A 377 0.30 19.55 22.41
N VAL A 378 -0.36 19.46 21.26
CA VAL A 378 0.26 19.56 19.92
C VAL A 378 -0.05 20.93 19.35
N SER A 379 0.92 21.58 18.68
CA SER A 379 0.76 22.94 18.14
C SER A 379 -0.10 23.05 16.88
N GLN A 380 -0.66 21.93 16.39
CA GLN A 380 -1.53 21.91 15.20
C GLN A 380 -3.01 21.99 15.60
N ASP A 381 -3.74 22.90 14.97
CA ASP A 381 -5.19 23.04 15.15
C ASP A 381 -5.96 22.11 14.18
N LEU A 382 -6.96 21.39 14.70
CA LEU A 382 -7.90 20.60 13.89
C LEU A 382 -9.21 21.37 13.71
N GLY A 383 -9.24 22.28 12.75
CA GLY A 383 -10.42 23.12 12.49
C GLY A 383 -10.70 24.04 13.69
N PRO A 384 -11.91 24.03 14.29
CA PRO A 384 -12.23 24.86 15.45
C PRO A 384 -11.72 24.30 16.79
N LEU A 385 -11.06 23.14 16.79
CA LEU A 385 -10.60 22.47 18.01
C LEU A 385 -9.10 22.71 18.20
N SER A 386 -8.75 23.47 19.24
CA SER A 386 -7.38 23.57 19.70
C SER A 386 -7.04 22.30 20.51
N LEU A 387 -5.94 21.65 20.14
CA LEU A 387 -5.43 20.43 20.80
C LEU A 387 -4.36 20.75 21.86
N SER A 388 -4.20 22.02 22.19
CA SER A 388 -3.27 22.49 23.20
C SER A 388 -3.94 23.42 24.21
N SER A 389 -3.34 23.52 25.38
CA SER A 389 -3.76 24.44 26.43
C SER A 389 -2.53 25.11 27.03
N VAL A 390 -2.66 26.38 27.41
CA VAL A 390 -1.60 27.11 28.11
C VAL A 390 -1.44 26.48 29.49
N LYS A 391 -0.24 25.96 29.76
CA LYS A 391 0.12 25.36 31.04
C LYS A 391 0.76 26.38 31.97
N GLU A 392 1.67 27.18 31.44
CA GLU A 392 2.40 28.21 32.16
C GLU A 392 2.64 29.38 31.22
N ASP A 393 2.47 30.60 31.72
CA ASP A 393 2.54 31.83 30.95
C ASP A 393 3.70 32.68 31.47
N HIS A 394 4.53 33.24 30.60
CA HIS A 394 5.73 33.98 30.95
C HIS A 394 5.68 35.41 30.41
N PRO A 395 4.82 36.28 30.98
CA PRO A 395 4.69 37.68 30.54
C PRO A 395 5.96 38.50 30.73
N GLU A 396 6.90 38.04 31.56
CA GLU A 396 8.21 38.64 31.74
C GLU A 396 9.12 38.52 30.50
N ILE A 397 8.86 37.56 29.61
CA ILE A 397 9.63 37.35 28.38
C ILE A 397 8.80 37.84 27.18
N THR A 398 8.94 39.12 26.83
CA THR A 398 8.28 39.65 25.63
C THR A 398 9.05 39.28 24.35
N LEU A 399 8.31 39.04 23.26
CA LEU A 399 8.87 38.64 21.98
C LEU A 399 9.75 39.74 21.36
N GLU A 400 9.49 41.01 21.67
CA GLU A 400 10.29 42.14 21.21
C GLU A 400 11.72 42.13 21.77
N MET A 401 11.88 41.68 23.02
CA MET A 401 13.18 41.58 23.69
C MET A 401 14.00 40.36 23.25
N LEU A 402 13.39 39.41 22.53
CA LEU A 402 14.10 38.28 21.94
C LEU A 402 14.74 38.66 20.60
N PRO A 403 15.92 38.10 20.26
CA PRO A 403 16.48 38.31 18.93
C PRO A 403 15.65 37.64 17.84
N ASP A 404 15.77 38.15 16.61
CA ASP A 404 14.91 37.75 15.49
C ASP A 404 14.86 36.23 15.25
N TYR A 405 15.99 35.54 15.38
CA TYR A 405 16.04 34.09 15.20
C TYR A 405 15.21 33.35 16.27
N GLN A 406 15.37 33.72 17.54
CA GLN A 406 14.63 33.14 18.66
C GLN A 406 13.14 33.50 18.59
N ARG A 407 12.82 34.75 18.22
CA ARG A 407 11.44 35.19 17.99
C ARG A 407 10.76 34.32 16.94
N SER A 408 11.39 34.13 15.77
CA SER A 408 10.84 33.26 14.71
C SER A 408 10.69 31.81 15.14
N GLN A 409 11.57 31.28 16.00
CA GLN A 409 11.41 29.93 16.55
C GLN A 409 10.22 29.81 17.50
N VAL A 410 10.03 30.79 18.38
CA VAL A 410 8.89 30.81 19.33
C VAL A 410 7.57 31.01 18.59
N GLU A 411 7.52 31.89 17.59
CA GLU A 411 6.36 32.04 16.69
C GLU A 411 6.07 30.75 15.91
N GLY A 412 7.11 30.02 15.52
CA GLY A 412 7.00 28.72 14.85
C GLY A 412 6.68 27.54 15.77
N SER A 413 6.49 27.76 17.08
CA SER A 413 6.31 26.75 18.14
C SER A 413 7.47 25.76 18.27
N ILE A 414 8.23 25.87 19.36
CA ILE A 414 9.37 24.99 19.67
C ILE A 414 8.84 23.73 20.38
N SER A 415 8.77 22.61 19.65
CA SER A 415 8.36 21.32 20.22
C SER A 415 9.46 20.72 21.11
N VAL A 416 9.09 20.20 22.27
CA VAL A 416 10.01 19.59 23.25
C VAL A 416 9.44 18.27 23.78
N ASN A 417 10.31 17.36 24.21
CA ASN A 417 9.91 15.98 24.52
C ASN A 417 9.33 15.83 25.93
N ASP A 418 9.69 16.73 26.85
CA ASP A 418 9.20 16.73 28.22
C ASP A 418 9.16 18.13 28.83
N LEU A 419 8.56 18.23 30.01
CA LEU A 419 8.40 19.49 30.74
C LEU A 419 9.74 20.09 31.22
N ALA A 420 10.73 19.25 31.53
CA ALA A 420 12.03 19.73 32.02
C ALA A 420 12.83 20.40 30.89
N GLU A 421 12.76 19.84 29.69
CA GLU A 421 13.29 20.44 28.47
C GLU A 421 12.58 21.76 28.18
N ALA A 422 11.24 21.80 28.32
CA ALA A 422 10.46 23.02 28.13
C ALA A 422 10.88 24.15 29.08
N GLN A 423 11.02 23.86 30.37
CA GLN A 423 11.46 24.83 31.38
C GLN A 423 12.89 25.31 31.13
N THR A 424 13.77 24.42 30.67
CA THR A 424 15.14 24.77 30.29
C THR A 424 15.11 25.78 29.14
N ARG A 425 14.31 25.53 28.10
CA ARG A 425 14.15 26.46 26.96
C ARG A 425 13.61 27.81 27.36
N ILE A 426 12.61 27.84 28.24
CA ILE A 426 12.05 29.10 28.76
C ILE A 426 13.09 29.88 29.56
N THR A 427 13.88 29.19 30.40
CA THR A 427 14.96 29.81 31.16
C THR A 427 16.03 30.41 30.23
N GLU A 428 16.42 29.68 29.18
CA GLU A 428 17.36 30.18 28.16
C GLU A 428 16.83 31.43 27.45
N LEU A 429 15.54 31.43 27.07
CA LEU A 429 14.89 32.58 26.45
C LEU A 429 14.81 33.78 27.40
N GLY A 430 14.54 33.56 28.69
CA GLY A 430 14.53 34.59 29.71
C GLY A 430 15.89 35.23 29.93
N GLU A 431 16.95 34.42 30.10
CA GLU A 431 18.33 34.93 30.22
C GLU A 431 18.74 35.76 28.99
N GLN A 432 18.27 35.36 27.81
CA GLN A 432 18.56 36.06 26.57
C GLN A 432 17.79 37.38 26.46
N ALA A 433 16.50 37.40 26.83
CA ALA A 433 15.69 38.61 26.89
C ALA A 433 16.27 39.63 27.88
N ASP A 434 16.64 39.20 29.09
CA ASP A 434 17.26 40.04 30.12
C ASP A 434 18.57 40.67 29.62
N ALA A 435 19.39 39.90 28.89
CA ALA A 435 20.64 40.39 28.32
C ALA A 435 20.41 41.41 27.20
N CYS A 436 19.38 41.22 26.37
CA CYS A 436 19.02 42.18 25.33
C CYS A 436 18.42 43.46 25.91
N GLN A 437 17.58 43.35 26.94
CA GLN A 437 17.01 44.51 27.64
C GLN A 437 18.10 45.35 28.31
N ALA A 438 19.02 44.70 29.05
CA ALA A 438 20.11 45.43 29.70
C ALA A 438 21.05 46.12 28.69
N LEU A 439 21.20 45.58 27.48
CA LEU A 439 21.95 46.25 26.40
C LEU A 439 21.19 47.47 25.86
N ALA A 440 19.87 47.37 25.70
CA ALA A 440 19.02 48.48 25.27
C ALA A 440 19.06 49.64 26.28
N ASP A 441 18.88 49.34 27.57
CA ASP A 441 18.96 50.33 28.66
C ASP A 441 20.33 51.02 28.70
N GLN A 442 21.41 50.27 28.49
CA GLN A 442 22.77 50.83 28.43
C GLN A 442 22.93 51.79 27.25
N ARG A 443 22.35 51.48 26.08
CA ARG A 443 22.40 52.36 24.90
C ARG A 443 21.59 53.62 25.10
N GLU A 444 20.37 53.52 25.62
CA GLU A 444 19.54 54.69 25.93
C GLU A 444 20.22 55.62 26.94
N ALA A 445 20.86 55.06 27.98
CA ALA A 445 21.61 55.85 28.96
C ALA A 445 22.82 56.57 28.32
N ILE A 446 23.51 55.93 27.36
CA ILE A 446 24.61 56.56 26.62
C ILE A 446 24.08 57.67 25.72
N GLU A 447 22.99 57.43 24.98
CA GLU A 447 22.36 58.43 24.09
C GLU A 447 21.85 59.65 24.88
N GLN A 448 21.18 59.43 26.00
CA GLN A 448 20.75 60.51 26.90
C GLN A 448 21.95 61.30 27.43
N ALA A 449 23.02 60.62 27.86
CA ALA A 449 24.23 61.29 28.32
C ALA A 449 24.95 62.07 27.20
N GLU A 450 24.86 61.65 25.94
CA GLU A 450 25.36 62.38 24.78
C GLU A 450 24.49 63.59 24.43
N GLN A 451 23.17 63.44 24.56
CA GLN A 451 22.18 64.49 24.30
C GLN A 451 22.26 65.59 25.36
N ASP A 452 22.35 65.24 26.64
CA ASP A 452 22.57 66.17 27.74
C ASP A 452 23.89 66.97 27.58
N LYS A 453 24.94 66.31 27.07
CA LYS A 453 26.21 66.98 26.72
C LYS A 453 26.09 67.93 25.53
N GLN A 454 25.22 67.64 24.57
CA GLN A 454 24.96 68.53 23.43
C GLN A 454 24.11 69.72 23.84
N ASP A 455 23.10 69.53 24.68
CA ASP A 455 22.22 70.58 25.17
C ASP A 455 22.97 71.55 26.10
N ALA A 456 23.81 71.03 27.00
CA ALA A 456 24.71 71.86 27.82
C ALA A 456 25.72 72.69 26.99
N LYS A 457 26.05 72.25 25.77
CA LYS A 457 26.94 72.96 24.86
C LYS A 457 26.21 74.02 24.02
N ASN A 458 24.91 73.86 23.80
CA ASN A 458 24.07 74.82 23.08
C ASN A 458 23.57 75.96 23.98
N ASP A 459 23.30 75.69 25.27
CA ASP A 459 22.89 76.72 26.25
C ASP A 459 24.02 77.69 26.64
N GLY A 460 25.28 77.36 26.32
CA GLY A 460 26.42 78.27 26.48
C GLY A 460 26.51 79.39 25.44
N ASN A 461 25.59 79.46 24.47
CA ASN A 461 25.67 80.40 23.35
C ASN A 461 24.31 81.06 23.06
N SER A 462 23.86 81.95 23.94
CA SER A 462 22.86 82.97 23.58
C SER A 462 23.18 84.35 24.17
N PRO A 463 22.87 85.45 23.45
CA PRO A 463 23.49 86.76 23.63
C PRO A 463 22.72 87.62 24.63
N THR A 464 23.45 88.27 25.54
CA THR A 464 22.93 89.28 26.45
C THR A 464 22.43 90.51 25.67
N PRO A 465 21.23 91.05 25.96
CA PRO A 465 20.77 92.30 25.35
C PRO A 465 21.25 93.55 26.12
N ASP A 466 21.43 94.63 25.35
CA ASP A 466 21.94 95.95 25.71
C ASP A 466 21.32 96.63 26.96
N ALA A 467 22.17 97.29 27.76
CA ALA A 467 21.89 98.60 28.36
C ALA A 467 23.19 99.31 28.81
N PRO A 468 23.24 100.67 28.86
CA PRO A 468 24.45 101.43 28.52
C PRO A 468 25.18 102.10 29.71
N ASP A 469 26.30 102.73 29.32
CA ASP A 469 27.14 103.76 29.98
C ASP A 469 28.29 103.34 30.93
N THR A 470 29.50 103.56 30.41
CA THR A 470 30.83 103.70 31.07
C THR A 470 30.91 104.88 32.07
N PRO A 471 31.99 105.06 32.87
CA PRO A 471 33.19 104.22 33.09
C PRO A 471 33.68 104.10 34.56
N GLU A 472 34.79 103.37 34.72
CA GLU A 472 35.86 103.50 35.74
C GLU A 472 35.86 102.67 37.04
N ASP A 473 37.10 102.20 37.31
CA ASP A 473 37.75 101.72 38.54
C ASP A 473 37.57 100.28 39.07
N SER A 474 38.67 99.53 38.90
CA SER A 474 39.45 98.78 39.89
C SER A 474 38.76 98.28 41.18
N GLU A 475 38.71 96.95 41.38
CA GLU A 475 39.45 96.23 42.44
C GLU A 475 39.06 94.75 42.50
N ALA A 476 40.00 93.93 42.96
CA ALA A 476 39.93 92.49 43.09
C ALA A 476 39.02 92.02 44.25
N THR A 477 38.27 90.92 44.07
CA THR A 477 37.92 89.99 45.16
C THR A 477 37.44 88.63 44.60
N ASP A 478 38.16 87.55 44.88
CA ASP A 478 37.66 86.15 44.87
C ASP A 478 36.89 85.87 46.20
N PRO A 479 36.18 84.73 46.36
CA PRO A 479 35.05 84.18 45.61
C PRO A 479 33.82 83.96 46.55
N PRO A 480 32.75 83.27 46.12
CA PRO A 480 32.46 82.05 46.88
C PRO A 480 32.05 80.84 46.03
N SER A 481 32.48 79.71 46.57
CA SER A 481 32.10 78.33 46.31
C SER A 481 30.59 78.09 46.22
N GLY A 482 30.20 77.31 45.22
CA GLY A 482 28.86 76.74 45.08
C GLY A 482 28.73 76.00 43.76
N GLY A 483 29.63 75.06 43.47
CA GLY A 483 29.46 74.13 42.36
C GLY A 483 28.53 73.00 42.79
N ASP A 484 27.28 73.03 42.34
CA ASP A 484 26.48 71.81 42.22
C ASP A 484 27.09 71.00 41.08
N GLU A 485 27.92 70.02 41.46
CA GLU A 485 28.43 69.00 40.55
C GLU A 485 27.24 68.13 40.14
N ALA A 486 26.67 68.43 38.95
CA ALA A 486 25.66 67.60 38.33
C ALA A 486 26.21 66.17 38.23
N ALA A 487 25.64 65.25 39.03
CA ALA A 487 26.03 63.85 39.03
C ALA A 487 25.89 63.30 37.60
N ALA A 488 26.99 62.83 37.03
CA ALA A 488 26.98 62.16 35.73
C ALA A 488 26.08 60.92 35.82
N PRO A 489 25.30 60.60 34.77
CA PRO A 489 24.46 59.40 34.79
C PRO A 489 25.32 58.15 34.93
N GLU A 490 25.01 57.31 35.93
CA GLU A 490 25.66 56.02 36.13
C GLU A 490 25.24 55.07 35.01
N ILE A 491 26.15 54.78 34.08
CA ILE A 491 25.90 53.83 33.00
C ILE A 491 25.89 52.40 33.59
N PRO A 492 24.80 51.62 33.42
CA PRO A 492 24.74 50.25 33.94
C PRO A 492 25.82 49.38 33.28
N THR A 493 26.49 48.55 34.10
CA THR A 493 27.56 47.65 33.62
C THR A 493 27.03 46.23 33.45
N LEU A 494 27.17 45.68 32.23
CA LEU A 494 26.75 44.32 31.90
C LEU A 494 27.70 43.28 32.52
N THR A 495 27.13 42.20 33.07
CA THR A 495 27.91 41.03 33.54
C THR A 495 28.57 40.28 32.37
N GLU A 496 29.63 39.49 32.64
CA GLU A 496 30.33 38.71 31.60
C GLU A 496 29.39 37.78 30.81
N ARG A 497 28.40 37.17 31.49
CA ARG A 497 27.40 36.30 30.87
C ARG A 497 26.45 37.08 29.97
N GLN A 498 25.97 38.24 30.42
CA GLN A 498 25.13 39.13 29.62
C GLN A 498 25.88 39.67 28.39
N GLN A 499 27.15 40.04 28.52
CA GLN A 499 27.99 40.48 27.39
C GLN A 499 28.17 39.42 26.31
N GLN A 500 28.12 38.13 26.66
CA GLN A 500 28.22 37.04 25.70
C GLN A 500 26.90 36.83 24.96
N LEU A 501 25.78 36.84 25.68
CA LEU A 501 24.44 36.66 25.12
C LEU A 501 23.99 37.87 24.28
N SER A 502 24.37 39.09 24.71
CA SER A 502 23.95 40.33 24.05
C SER A 502 24.50 40.52 22.63
N ARG A 503 25.54 39.76 22.25
CA ARG A 503 26.08 39.75 20.88
C ARG A 503 25.09 39.26 19.84
N GLN A 504 24.06 38.53 20.25
CA GLN A 504 23.02 38.01 19.38
C GLN A 504 21.80 38.93 19.33
N CYS A 505 21.71 39.92 20.21
CA CYS A 505 20.65 40.92 20.16
C CYS A 505 20.87 41.79 18.92
N ALA A 506 19.78 42.01 18.17
CA ALA A 506 19.82 42.90 17.01
C ALA A 506 20.28 44.31 17.44
N PRO A 507 20.94 45.07 16.55
CA PRO A 507 21.18 46.49 16.77
C PRO A 507 19.87 47.27 16.88
#